data_AF-A0AAV2QVN6-F1
#
_entry.id   AF-A0AAV2QVN6-F1
#
_cell.length_a   1.000
_cell.length_b   1.000
_cell.length_c   1.000
_cell.angle_alpha   90.00
_cell.angle_beta   90.00
_cell.angle_gamma   90.00
#
_symmetry.space_group_name_H-M   'P 1'
#
loop_
_entity.id
_entity.type
_entity.pdbx_description
1 polymer ?
#
loop_
_entity_poly.entity_id
_entity_poly.type
_entity_poly.pdbx_seq_one_letter_code
_entity_poly.pdbx_strand_id
1 'polypeptide(L)'
;ELWEKASEYPLFGTLHDLSTYHFACISQRAETVELMDESKCLQEIGPFLYILKVVERKGNETEKLLNSQIGQLIGKDLQKFDALKNPEVNDFRWKMKVICDCVVTDRKKQSWSEQVQYQYPARIAAHPELPQYICNRLQDGQLFISVQFDTSMRVQSTFTFRVLPETKPAVFLEQALNKKFNTFMQGKENQGKEAAQEYVLKRPGCEEYLTSDVPLSQYEYVREYVCQDEIQPIPLIIVHRGTIQVDIENVYEHIEDFGLKTLRSSFSTMTLTKSRPNLISSWTVEHLFSFRVGTISKMNLDSEDSEVVVEAGLYHGNHPLCDTKHTPKIQLNDGDAVVDEDLTFPIKVCNIPKSTRLCIAIYEVNRTTKAVKSRPQTVSSKEELYKSPIGWVNTSVYDYRNQLKGGSMTLYAWNGSEDQCGEVEMPNPLGTVVSNP
;
A
#
# COMPACT_ATOMS: atom_id res chain seq x y z
N GLU A 1 29.38 9.30 -29.95
CA GLU A 1 29.45 7.88 -30.35
C GLU A 1 28.33 7.43 -31.28
N LEU A 2 27.08 7.20 -30.82
CA LEU A 2 26.03 6.61 -31.68
C LEU A 2 25.71 7.47 -32.92
N TRP A 3 25.52 8.79 -32.76
CA TRP A 3 25.22 9.69 -33.88
C TRP A 3 26.39 9.83 -34.87
N GLU A 4 27.63 9.83 -34.35
CA GLU A 4 28.83 9.84 -35.20
C GLU A 4 28.87 8.57 -36.05
N LYS A 5 28.61 7.40 -35.43
CA LYS A 5 28.53 6.13 -36.14
C LYS A 5 27.36 6.06 -37.11
N ALA A 6 26.21 6.62 -36.75
CA ALA A 6 25.02 6.66 -37.60
C ALA A 6 25.25 7.43 -38.91
N SER A 7 26.16 8.41 -38.92
CA SER A 7 26.52 9.16 -40.13
C SER A 7 27.16 8.29 -41.23
N GLU A 8 27.68 7.11 -40.86
CA GLU A 8 28.25 6.12 -41.78
C GLU A 8 27.17 5.23 -42.44
N TYR A 9 25.89 5.35 -42.04
CA TYR A 9 24.80 4.48 -42.48
C TYR A 9 23.79 5.19 -43.40
N PRO A 10 23.04 4.45 -44.24
CA PRO A 10 22.00 5.01 -45.10
C PRO A 10 20.91 5.75 -44.32
N LEU A 11 20.26 6.71 -44.97
CA LEU A 11 19.13 7.48 -44.44
C LEU A 11 19.47 8.36 -43.22
N PHE A 12 20.75 8.60 -42.92
CA PHE A 12 21.17 9.50 -41.83
C PHE A 12 20.51 10.88 -41.90
N GLY A 13 20.31 11.44 -43.11
CA GLY A 13 19.62 12.72 -43.31
C GLY A 13 18.13 12.75 -42.90
N THR A 14 17.56 11.62 -42.48
CA THR A 14 16.20 11.55 -41.90
C THR A 14 16.19 11.70 -40.38
N LEU A 15 17.34 11.61 -39.72
CA LEU A 15 17.45 11.79 -38.27
C LEU A 15 17.42 13.28 -37.92
N HIS A 16 16.70 13.61 -36.85
CA HIS A 16 16.76 14.92 -36.22
C HIS A 16 18.01 15.05 -35.34
N ASP A 17 18.14 16.19 -34.67
CA ASP A 17 19.21 16.42 -33.72
C ASP A 17 19.17 15.39 -32.57
N LEU A 18 20.34 14.98 -32.06
CA LEU A 18 20.47 14.02 -30.97
C LEU A 18 19.58 14.38 -29.77
N SER A 19 19.48 15.67 -29.44
CA SER A 19 18.69 16.16 -28.29
C SER A 19 17.18 15.90 -28.40
N THR A 20 16.67 15.56 -29.59
CA THR A 20 15.24 15.26 -29.81
C THR A 20 14.88 13.82 -29.47
N TYR A 21 15.86 12.98 -29.17
CA TYR A 21 15.67 11.56 -28.90
C TYR A 21 16.10 11.18 -27.48
N HIS A 22 15.63 10.02 -27.05
CA HIS A 22 16.15 9.27 -25.90
C HIS A 22 16.17 7.78 -26.26
N PHE A 23 16.77 6.96 -25.41
CA PHE A 23 16.79 5.52 -25.61
C PHE A 23 15.54 4.86 -25.02
N ALA A 24 15.11 3.74 -25.59
CA ALA A 24 14.15 2.83 -25.00
C ALA A 24 14.67 1.39 -25.09
N CYS A 25 14.34 0.56 -24.11
CA CYS A 25 14.72 -0.85 -24.10
C CYS A 25 13.59 -1.73 -23.56
N ILE A 26 13.73 -3.05 -23.70
CA ILE A 26 12.86 -4.01 -23.04
C ILE A 26 13.48 -4.35 -21.68
N SER A 27 12.73 -4.19 -20.60
CA SER A 27 13.16 -4.56 -19.26
C SER A 27 13.08 -6.08 -19.04
N GLN A 28 13.73 -6.58 -17.99
CA GLN A 28 13.60 -7.99 -17.57
C GLN A 28 12.15 -8.39 -17.22
N ARG A 29 11.24 -7.42 -17.06
CA ARG A 29 9.81 -7.63 -16.80
C ARG A 29 8.95 -7.64 -18.07
N ALA A 30 9.58 -7.73 -19.24
CA ALA A 30 8.92 -7.67 -20.55
C ALA A 30 8.14 -6.36 -20.78
N GLU A 31 8.61 -5.26 -20.22
CA GLU A 31 8.02 -3.92 -20.39
C GLU A 31 8.94 -3.05 -21.26
N THR A 32 8.36 -2.17 -22.08
CA THR A 32 9.13 -1.17 -22.83
C THR A 32 9.39 0.03 -21.91
N VAL A 33 10.66 0.32 -21.64
CA VAL A 33 11.08 1.40 -20.75
C VAL A 33 11.79 2.48 -21.56
N GLU A 34 11.25 3.69 -21.51
CA GLU A 34 11.90 4.90 -22.01
C GLU A 34 12.93 5.39 -20.99
N LEU A 35 14.20 5.49 -21.42
CA LEU A 35 15.37 5.85 -20.62
C LEU A 35 15.59 7.37 -20.70
N MET A 36 14.78 8.09 -19.93
CA MET A 36 14.84 9.57 -19.88
C MET A 36 16.06 10.08 -19.09
N ASP A 37 16.54 9.30 -18.12
CA ASP A 37 17.73 9.61 -17.33
C ASP A 37 18.97 9.04 -18.02
N GLU A 38 19.59 9.86 -18.86
CA GLU A 38 20.80 9.53 -19.63
C GLU A 38 22.08 9.48 -18.76
N SER A 39 21.99 9.76 -17.44
CA SER A 39 23.13 9.63 -16.52
C SER A 39 23.37 8.19 -16.05
N LYS A 40 22.37 7.31 -16.22
CA LYS A 40 22.43 5.91 -15.78
C LYS A 40 23.34 5.07 -16.66
N CYS A 41 24.09 4.16 -16.04
CA CYS A 41 24.91 3.22 -16.78
C CYS A 41 24.09 2.01 -17.29
N LEU A 42 24.55 1.35 -18.35
CA LEU A 42 23.86 0.17 -18.92
C LEU A 42 23.69 -0.98 -17.91
N GLN A 43 24.60 -1.10 -16.95
CA GLN A 43 24.53 -2.11 -15.90
C GLN A 43 23.36 -1.84 -14.93
N GLU A 44 23.10 -0.58 -14.61
CA GLU A 44 21.95 -0.17 -13.78
C GLU A 44 20.62 -0.32 -14.52
N ILE A 45 20.62 -0.04 -15.84
CA ILE A 45 19.42 -0.19 -16.68
C ILE A 45 18.99 -1.66 -16.78
N GLY A 46 19.95 -2.58 -16.89
CA GLY A 46 19.71 -4.01 -16.92
C GLY A 46 18.71 -4.45 -18.00
N PRO A 47 18.91 -4.09 -19.28
CA PRO A 47 17.95 -4.42 -20.33
C PRO A 47 17.89 -5.94 -20.53
N PHE A 48 16.72 -6.47 -20.90
CA PHE A 48 16.50 -7.90 -21.16
C PHE A 48 17.41 -8.42 -22.29
N LEU A 49 17.61 -7.58 -23.31
CA LEU A 49 18.59 -7.79 -24.38
C LEU A 49 19.46 -6.54 -24.49
N TYR A 50 20.69 -6.69 -24.96
CA TYR A 50 21.60 -5.58 -25.24
C TYR A 50 21.21 -4.84 -26.53
N ILE A 51 19.95 -4.43 -26.63
CA ILE A 51 19.36 -3.69 -27.74
C ILE A 51 18.71 -2.43 -27.17
N LEU A 52 19.15 -1.28 -27.65
CA LEU A 52 18.53 0.02 -27.38
C LEU A 52 17.87 0.53 -28.66
N LYS A 53 16.66 1.05 -28.51
CA LYS A 53 15.91 1.70 -29.57
C LYS A 53 15.96 3.20 -29.36
N VAL A 54 16.33 3.95 -30.40
CA VAL A 54 16.21 5.40 -30.40
C VAL A 54 14.74 5.78 -30.61
N VAL A 55 14.18 6.59 -29.72
CA VAL A 55 12.79 7.06 -29.77
C VAL A 55 12.72 8.57 -29.56
N GLU A 56 11.77 9.23 -30.23
CA GLU A 56 11.57 10.68 -30.10
C GLU A 56 11.00 11.03 -28.72
N ARG A 57 11.49 12.12 -28.14
CA ARG A 57 10.95 12.72 -26.91
C ARG A 57 9.55 13.25 -27.19
N LYS A 58 8.53 12.51 -26.75
CA LYS A 58 7.10 12.85 -26.92
C LYS A 58 6.38 12.89 -25.58
N GLY A 59 5.47 13.86 -25.42
CA GLY A 59 4.67 14.02 -24.21
C GLY A 59 5.38 14.77 -23.10
N ASN A 60 4.83 14.72 -21.88
CA ASN A 60 5.39 15.39 -20.71
C ASN A 60 6.53 14.54 -20.10
N GLU A 61 7.78 14.97 -20.28
CA GLU A 61 8.95 14.24 -19.78
C GLU A 61 8.96 14.13 -18.24
N THR A 62 8.51 15.16 -17.53
CA THR A 62 8.43 15.18 -16.06
C THR A 62 7.45 14.12 -15.55
N GLU A 63 6.29 14.02 -16.18
CA GLU A 63 5.27 13.02 -15.85
C GLU A 63 5.79 11.60 -16.14
N LYS A 64 6.42 11.38 -17.31
CA LYS A 64 7.01 10.09 -17.68
C LYS A 64 8.10 9.66 -16.71
N LEU A 65 8.98 10.58 -16.33
CA LEU A 65 10.05 10.32 -15.38
C LEU A 65 9.49 9.94 -14.01
N LEU A 66 8.51 10.69 -13.51
CA LEU A 66 7.85 10.39 -12.24
C LEU A 66 7.14 9.03 -12.29
N ASN A 67 6.39 8.75 -13.36
CA ASN A 67 5.71 7.47 -13.54
C ASN A 67 6.70 6.29 -13.57
N SER A 68 7.88 6.49 -14.19
CA SER A 68 8.97 5.50 -14.20
C SER A 68 9.55 5.28 -12.80
N GLN A 69 9.80 6.35 -12.04
CA GLN A 69 10.29 6.27 -10.65
C GLN A 69 9.29 5.55 -9.74
N ILE A 70 8.00 5.90 -9.84
CA ILE A 70 6.92 5.23 -9.10
C ILE A 70 6.88 3.75 -9.49
N GLY A 71 6.91 3.44 -10.80
CA GLY A 71 6.88 2.07 -11.31
C GLY A 71 8.04 1.21 -10.82
N GLN A 72 9.23 1.79 -10.71
CA GLN A 72 10.41 1.14 -10.12
C GLN A 72 10.20 0.84 -8.64
N LEU A 73 9.69 1.80 -7.85
CA LEU A 73 9.43 1.65 -6.43
C LEU A 73 8.37 0.59 -6.12
N ILE A 74 7.26 0.59 -6.86
CA ILE A 74 6.16 -0.37 -6.64
C ILE A 74 6.40 -1.72 -7.33
N GLY A 75 7.44 -1.83 -8.17
CA GLY A 75 7.75 -3.03 -8.90
C GLY A 75 6.81 -3.34 -10.08
N LYS A 76 6.05 -2.36 -10.58
CA LYS A 76 5.00 -2.56 -11.60
C LYS A 76 4.84 -1.33 -12.48
N ASP A 77 4.78 -1.53 -13.79
CA ASP A 77 4.47 -0.45 -14.73
C ASP A 77 3.07 0.14 -14.51
N LEU A 78 3.00 1.46 -14.47
CA LEU A 78 1.76 2.20 -14.26
C LEU A 78 0.79 2.07 -15.44
N GLN A 79 1.29 1.89 -16.67
CA GLN A 79 0.43 1.70 -17.85
C GLN A 79 -0.43 0.43 -17.73
N LYS A 80 0.04 -0.58 -16.97
CA LYS A 80 -0.74 -1.78 -16.70
C LYS A 80 -2.04 -1.47 -15.95
N PHE A 81 -2.06 -0.47 -15.07
CA PHE A 81 -3.29 -0.07 -14.37
C PHE A 81 -4.28 0.62 -15.30
N ASP A 82 -3.81 1.38 -16.29
CA ASP A 82 -4.68 1.99 -17.31
C ASP A 82 -5.27 0.92 -18.23
N ALA A 83 -4.53 -0.16 -18.49
CA ALA A 83 -4.96 -1.29 -19.29
C ALA A 83 -5.99 -2.21 -18.60
N LEU A 84 -6.07 -2.23 -17.26
CA LEU A 84 -6.98 -3.12 -16.50
C LEU A 84 -8.47 -2.89 -16.80
N LYS A 85 -8.85 -1.72 -17.33
CA LYS A 85 -10.24 -1.34 -17.68
C LYS A 85 -11.28 -1.67 -16.58
N ASN A 86 -10.87 -1.73 -15.31
CA ASN A 86 -11.75 -2.02 -14.18
C ASN A 86 -12.29 -0.71 -13.57
N PRO A 87 -13.62 -0.50 -13.53
CA PRO A 87 -14.21 0.74 -13.03
C PRO A 87 -14.04 0.97 -11.52
N GLU A 88 -13.88 -0.09 -10.72
CA GLU A 88 -13.58 0.00 -9.29
C GLU A 88 -12.15 0.49 -9.07
N VAL A 89 -11.18 -0.09 -9.78
CA VAL A 89 -9.77 0.32 -9.72
C VAL A 89 -9.61 1.78 -10.14
N ASN A 90 -10.30 2.22 -11.19
CA ASN A 90 -10.25 3.60 -11.65
C ASN A 90 -10.88 4.58 -10.66
N ASP A 91 -12.03 4.22 -10.06
CA ASP A 91 -12.67 5.03 -9.01
C ASP A 91 -11.79 5.13 -7.76
N PHE A 92 -11.14 4.02 -7.36
CA PHE A 92 -10.18 4.01 -6.27
C PHE A 92 -9.00 4.94 -6.54
N ARG A 93 -8.36 4.84 -7.73
CA ARG A 93 -7.24 5.72 -8.12
C ARG A 93 -7.63 7.18 -8.09
N TRP A 94 -8.82 7.53 -8.58
CA TRP A 94 -9.33 8.89 -8.54
C TRP A 94 -9.57 9.40 -7.12
N LYS A 95 -10.26 8.61 -6.28
CA LYS A 95 -10.52 8.97 -4.87
C LYS A 95 -9.22 9.13 -4.09
N MET A 96 -8.23 8.27 -4.33
CA MET A 96 -6.93 8.38 -3.68
C MET A 96 -6.19 9.64 -4.10
N LYS A 97 -6.25 10.04 -5.39
CA LYS A 97 -5.70 11.33 -5.85
C LYS A 97 -6.29 12.49 -5.04
N VAL A 98 -7.62 12.54 -4.89
CA VAL A 98 -8.30 13.59 -4.12
C VAL A 98 -7.81 13.63 -2.67
N ILE A 99 -7.64 12.46 -2.03
CA ILE A 99 -7.09 12.40 -0.66
C ILE A 99 -5.66 12.95 -0.62
N CYS A 100 -4.81 12.56 -1.57
CA CYS A 100 -3.45 13.07 -1.67
C CYS A 100 -3.44 14.59 -1.87
N ASP A 101 -4.29 15.14 -2.74
CA ASP A 101 -4.42 16.58 -2.99
C ASP A 101 -4.82 17.33 -1.70
N CYS A 102 -5.74 16.77 -0.92
CA CYS A 102 -6.09 17.31 0.40
C CYS A 102 -4.90 17.30 1.37
N VAL A 103 -4.19 16.18 1.49
CA VAL A 103 -3.00 16.06 2.37
C VAL A 103 -1.92 17.08 1.99
N VAL A 104 -1.64 17.23 0.69
CA VAL A 104 -0.66 18.20 0.19
C VAL A 104 -1.13 19.64 0.48
N THR A 105 -2.40 19.94 0.26
CA THR A 105 -2.98 21.26 0.53
C THR A 105 -2.91 21.62 2.01
N ASP A 106 -3.18 20.67 2.89
CA ASP A 106 -3.10 20.89 4.33
C ASP A 106 -1.65 21.04 4.80
N ARG A 107 -0.72 20.27 4.24
CA ARG A 107 0.73 20.43 4.48
C ARG A 107 1.26 21.81 4.07
N LYS A 108 0.73 22.39 2.99
CA LYS A 108 1.08 23.77 2.57
C LYS A 108 0.63 24.84 3.58
N LYS A 109 -0.38 24.56 4.40
CA LYS A 109 -0.87 25.48 5.46
C LYS A 109 -0.16 25.31 6.79
N GLN A 110 0.59 24.22 6.97
CA GLN A 110 1.28 23.90 8.21
C GLN A 110 2.40 24.90 8.50
N SER A 111 2.65 25.11 9.79
CA SER A 111 3.82 25.81 10.26
C SER A 111 5.10 25.06 9.90
N TRP A 112 6.23 25.77 9.88
CA TRP A 112 7.53 25.15 9.63
C TRP A 112 7.83 23.97 10.59
N SER A 113 7.47 24.09 11.86
CA SER A 113 7.66 23.03 12.86
C SER A 113 6.85 21.77 12.57
N GLU A 114 5.61 21.93 12.09
CA GLU A 114 4.75 20.82 11.67
C GLU A 114 5.27 20.15 10.39
N GLN A 115 5.81 20.93 9.45
CA GLN A 115 6.44 20.39 8.25
C GLN A 115 7.70 19.57 8.59
N VAL A 116 8.53 20.05 9.52
CA VAL A 116 9.66 19.29 10.07
C VAL A 116 9.19 17.99 10.71
N GLN A 117 8.08 18.00 11.47
CA GLN A 117 7.53 16.78 12.08
C GLN A 117 6.99 15.80 11.05
N TYR A 118 6.42 16.29 9.95
CA TYR A 118 5.96 15.45 8.87
C TYR A 118 7.13 14.72 8.18
N GLN A 119 8.22 15.44 7.88
CA GLN A 119 9.38 14.88 7.17
C GLN A 119 10.32 14.09 8.10
N TYR A 120 10.47 14.56 9.33
CA TYR A 120 11.35 14.01 10.35
C TYR A 120 10.56 13.76 11.65
N PRO A 121 9.67 12.76 11.67
CA PRO A 121 8.84 12.48 12.82
C PRO A 121 9.71 12.11 14.03
N ALA A 122 9.64 12.93 15.07
CA ALA A 122 10.34 12.64 16.32
C ALA A 122 9.66 11.47 17.04
N ARG A 123 10.47 10.62 17.69
CA ARG A 123 9.93 9.47 18.42
C ARG A 123 9.45 9.93 19.79
N ILE A 124 8.13 9.98 19.94
CA ILE A 124 7.45 10.48 21.13
C ILE A 124 6.69 9.31 21.75
N ALA A 125 6.93 9.05 23.03
CA ALA A 125 6.24 8.01 23.75
C ALA A 125 4.73 8.31 23.83
N ALA A 126 3.90 7.27 23.75
CA ALA A 126 2.44 7.40 23.76
C ALA A 126 1.88 8.13 25.00
N HIS A 127 2.54 7.99 26.15
CA HIS A 127 2.12 8.62 27.40
C HIS A 127 3.20 9.58 27.92
N PRO A 128 2.84 10.81 28.35
CA PRO A 128 3.78 11.79 28.87
C PRO A 128 4.36 11.38 30.23
N GLU A 129 3.60 10.64 31.02
CA GLU A 129 4.01 10.16 32.35
C GLU A 129 5.24 9.25 32.25
N LEU A 130 6.20 9.48 33.14
CA LEU A 130 7.38 8.64 33.27
C LEU A 130 7.07 7.41 34.12
N PRO A 131 7.35 6.20 33.62
CA PRO A 131 7.30 5.00 34.43
C PRO A 131 8.22 5.09 35.66
N GLN A 132 7.82 4.45 36.77
CA GLN A 132 8.55 4.53 38.05
C GLN A 132 10.03 4.12 37.93
N TYR A 133 10.34 3.13 37.09
CA TYR A 133 11.72 2.68 36.89
C TYR A 133 12.62 3.74 36.22
N ILE A 134 12.03 4.66 35.44
CA ILE A 134 12.75 5.81 34.85
C ILE A 134 12.89 6.91 35.90
N CYS A 135 11.82 7.21 36.64
CA CYS A 135 11.84 8.21 37.72
C CYS A 135 12.94 7.90 38.75
N ASN A 136 13.09 6.62 39.13
CA ASN A 136 14.10 6.18 40.09
C ASN A 136 15.55 6.37 39.60
N ARG A 137 15.78 6.54 38.30
CA ARG A 137 17.12 6.79 37.71
C ARG A 137 17.45 8.29 37.59
N LEU A 138 16.48 9.18 37.77
CA LEU A 138 16.71 10.62 37.71
C LEU A 138 17.42 11.10 38.99
N GLN A 139 18.51 11.86 38.82
CA GLN A 139 19.17 12.52 39.95
C GLN A 139 18.37 13.75 40.36
N ASP A 140 17.96 13.81 41.64
CA ASP A 140 17.13 14.90 42.18
C ASP A 140 15.83 15.17 41.39
N GLY A 141 15.31 14.14 40.69
CA GLY A 141 14.15 14.28 39.81
C GLY A 141 14.40 15.14 38.57
N GLN A 142 15.66 15.36 38.17
CA GLN A 142 16.05 16.21 37.04
C GLN A 142 16.69 15.40 35.90
N LEU A 143 16.48 15.87 34.68
CA LEU A 143 17.22 15.44 33.49
C LEU A 143 18.58 16.13 33.48
N PHE A 144 19.64 15.35 33.29
CA PHE A 144 20.99 15.86 33.07
C PHE A 144 21.27 15.89 31.57
N ILE A 145 21.39 17.08 30.98
CA ILE A 145 21.48 17.28 29.52
C ILE A 145 22.78 18.00 29.19
N SER A 146 23.50 17.53 28.16
CA SER A 146 24.61 18.26 27.54
C SER A 146 24.16 18.81 26.20
N VAL A 147 24.49 20.07 25.93
CA VAL A 147 24.13 20.75 24.68
C VAL A 147 25.38 21.23 23.99
N GLN A 148 25.52 20.83 22.73
CA GLN A 148 26.52 21.32 21.80
C GLN A 148 25.86 22.24 20.78
N PHE A 149 26.60 23.25 20.33
CA PHE A 149 26.16 24.11 19.24
C PHE A 149 26.80 23.63 17.95
N ASP A 150 26.02 23.54 16.88
CA ASP A 150 26.51 23.12 15.58
C ASP A 150 27.72 23.97 15.12
N THR A 151 28.60 23.35 14.33
CA THR A 151 29.85 23.85 13.75
C THR A 151 29.70 25.17 12.99
N SER A 152 28.49 25.44 12.47
CA SER A 152 28.12 26.72 11.87
C SER A 152 28.14 27.90 12.86
N MET A 153 28.04 27.63 14.15
CA MET A 153 28.18 28.61 15.21
C MET A 153 29.65 28.70 15.65
N ARG A 154 30.20 29.92 15.68
CA ARG A 154 31.62 30.23 15.96
C ARG A 154 32.24 29.67 17.26
N VAL A 155 31.46 28.99 18.10
CA VAL A 155 31.87 28.51 19.43
C VAL A 155 31.39 27.08 19.64
N GLN A 156 32.34 26.13 19.64
CA GLN A 156 32.13 24.70 19.92
C GLN A 156 32.17 24.39 21.42
N SER A 157 31.42 25.14 22.23
CA SER A 157 31.34 24.89 23.67
C SER A 157 30.21 23.90 23.97
N THR A 158 30.53 22.88 24.77
CA THR A 158 29.52 22.00 25.36
C THR A 158 29.08 22.60 26.69
N PHE A 159 27.78 22.73 26.90
CA PHE A 159 27.23 23.18 28.17
C PHE A 159 26.33 22.11 28.77
N THR A 160 26.44 21.90 30.08
CA THR A 160 25.57 20.98 30.81
C THR A 160 24.48 21.72 31.56
N PHE A 161 23.31 21.09 31.67
CA PHE A 161 22.11 21.62 32.31
C PHE A 161 21.45 20.53 33.15
N ARG A 162 20.78 20.96 34.22
CA ARG A 162 19.82 20.15 34.95
C ARG A 162 18.45 20.77 34.80
N VAL A 163 17.49 20.03 34.28
CA VAL A 163 16.15 20.53 33.96
C VAL A 163 15.07 19.57 34.43
N LEU A 164 13.86 20.08 34.66
CA LEU A 164 12.73 19.23 35.03
C LEU A 164 12.30 18.36 33.83
N PRO A 165 11.87 17.10 34.05
CA PRO A 165 11.36 16.22 33.00
C PRO A 165 10.22 16.82 32.15
N GLU A 166 9.42 17.70 32.75
CA GLU A 166 8.26 18.38 32.18
C GLU A 166 8.66 19.59 31.31
N THR A 167 9.94 19.98 31.33
CA THR A 167 10.45 21.11 30.55
C THR A 167 10.24 20.84 29.07
N LYS A 168 9.61 21.77 28.35
CA LYS A 168 9.40 21.68 26.91
C LYS A 168 10.66 22.06 26.13
N PRO A 169 10.89 21.51 24.91
CA PRO A 169 12.03 21.83 24.06
C PRO A 169 12.25 23.34 23.86
N ALA A 170 11.20 24.11 23.59
CA ALA A 170 11.31 25.57 23.39
C ALA A 170 11.85 26.29 24.63
N VAL A 171 11.35 25.93 25.81
CA VAL A 171 11.78 26.51 27.09
C VAL A 171 13.25 26.16 27.37
N PHE A 172 13.64 24.91 27.12
CA PHE A 172 15.02 24.48 27.29
C PHE A 172 15.98 25.14 26.30
N LEU A 173 15.55 25.30 25.05
CA LEU A 173 16.31 25.98 24.01
C LEU A 173 16.61 27.44 24.39
N GLU A 174 15.62 28.17 24.91
CA GLU A 174 15.82 29.53 25.43
C GLU A 174 16.87 29.56 26.57
N GLN A 175 16.80 28.62 27.52
CA GLN A 175 17.77 28.50 28.62
C GLN A 175 19.20 28.25 28.09
N ALA A 176 19.33 27.36 27.11
CA ALA A 176 20.62 27.01 26.53
C ALA A 176 21.24 28.17 25.77
N LEU A 177 20.45 28.90 24.97
CA LEU A 177 20.90 30.07 24.22
C LEU A 177 21.29 31.23 25.15
N ASN A 178 20.48 31.51 26.19
CA ASN A 178 20.81 32.53 27.18
C ASN A 178 22.15 32.24 27.89
N LYS A 179 22.41 30.97 28.25
CA LYS A 179 23.70 30.57 28.85
C LYS A 179 24.87 30.85 27.91
N LYS A 180 24.72 30.56 26.62
CA LYS A 180 25.74 30.85 25.60
C LYS A 180 25.99 32.35 25.46
N PHE A 181 24.92 33.16 25.33
CA PHE A 181 25.05 34.61 25.19
C PHE A 181 25.72 35.23 26.42
N ASN A 182 25.29 34.88 27.63
CA ASN A 182 25.90 35.42 28.84
C ASN A 182 27.38 35.05 29.00
N THR A 183 27.78 33.87 28.51
CA THR A 183 29.17 33.39 28.62
C THR A 183 30.11 34.05 27.60
N PHE A 184 29.62 34.31 26.38
CA PHE A 184 30.48 34.71 25.25
C PHE A 184 30.18 36.09 24.65
N MET A 185 29.02 36.67 24.93
CA MET A 185 28.53 37.92 24.34
C MET A 185 28.08 38.84 25.48
N GLN A 186 29.00 39.64 26.03
CA GLN A 186 28.72 40.56 27.13
C GLN A 186 27.54 41.50 26.81
N GLY A 187 26.42 41.35 27.53
CA GLY A 187 25.56 42.48 27.90
C GLY A 187 24.30 42.78 27.08
N LYS A 188 23.50 41.78 26.65
CA LYS A 188 22.09 42.03 26.28
C LYS A 188 21.15 40.96 26.86
N GLU A 189 20.50 41.28 27.97
CA GLU A 189 19.39 40.47 28.50
C GLU A 189 18.26 40.36 27.45
N ASN A 190 17.61 39.18 27.37
CA ASN A 190 16.45 38.86 26.52
C ASN A 190 16.65 38.53 25.02
N GLN A 191 17.87 38.46 24.48
CA GLN A 191 18.06 37.98 23.09
C GLN A 191 17.80 36.48 22.89
N GLY A 192 17.84 35.66 23.95
CA GLY A 192 17.64 34.21 23.82
C GLY A 192 16.26 33.81 23.31
N LYS A 193 15.22 34.61 23.56
CA LYS A 193 13.85 34.34 23.07
C LYS A 193 13.70 34.59 21.57
N GLU A 194 14.23 35.71 21.09
CA GLU A 194 14.22 36.04 19.66
C GLU A 194 15.09 35.06 18.88
N ALA A 195 16.28 34.72 19.42
CA ALA A 195 17.16 33.72 18.83
C ALA A 195 16.56 32.31 18.84
N ALA A 196 15.81 31.91 19.89
CA ALA A 196 15.22 30.57 19.98
C ALA A 196 14.28 30.22 18.83
N GLN A 197 13.69 31.21 18.15
CA GLN A 197 12.85 30.98 16.97
C GLN A 197 13.63 30.58 15.72
N GLU A 198 14.95 30.80 15.72
CA GLU A 198 15.85 30.48 14.61
C GLU A 198 16.62 29.17 14.82
N TYR A 199 16.49 28.55 15.99
CA TYR A 199 17.23 27.34 16.34
C TYR A 199 16.29 26.20 16.74
N VAL A 200 16.79 24.96 16.64
CA VAL A 200 16.08 23.75 17.04
C VAL A 200 17.04 22.79 17.74
N LEU A 201 16.51 22.05 18.71
CA LEU A 201 17.22 20.95 19.37
C LEU A 201 17.17 19.70 18.50
N LYS A 202 18.31 19.04 18.31
CA LYS A 202 18.49 17.87 17.46
C LYS A 202 19.24 16.78 18.21
N ARG A 203 18.86 15.53 17.96
CA ARG A 203 19.62 14.37 18.41
C ARG A 203 20.97 14.26 17.67
N PRO A 204 22.09 14.04 18.37
CA PRO A 204 23.38 13.76 17.74
C PRO A 204 23.31 12.51 16.84
N GLY A 205 23.89 12.59 15.65
CA GLY A 205 24.00 11.46 14.72
C GLY A 205 22.72 11.08 13.96
N CYS A 206 21.57 11.71 14.23
CA CYS A 206 20.30 11.40 13.57
C CYS A 206 19.55 12.66 13.15
N GLU A 207 18.76 12.60 12.08
CA GLU A 207 17.83 13.67 11.65
C GLU A 207 16.54 13.65 12.49
N GLU A 208 16.70 13.71 13.81
CA GLU A 208 15.59 13.71 14.77
C GLU A 208 15.58 15.05 15.52
N TYR A 209 14.53 15.84 15.29
CA TYR A 209 14.41 17.23 15.76
C TYR A 209 13.31 17.35 16.82
N LEU A 210 13.62 18.00 17.94
CA LEU A 210 12.72 18.17 19.07
C LEU A 210 11.90 19.46 18.88
N THR A 211 10.96 19.44 17.92
CA THR A 211 10.09 20.58 17.59
C THR A 211 8.67 20.49 18.16
N SER A 212 8.28 19.32 18.67
CA SER A 212 6.95 19.06 19.22
C SER A 212 6.72 19.74 20.56
N ASP A 213 5.48 20.17 20.80
CA ASP A 213 5.07 20.85 22.03
C ASP A 213 4.79 19.84 23.17
N VAL A 214 5.77 18.99 23.47
CA VAL A 214 5.71 17.94 24.48
C VAL A 214 6.87 18.06 25.49
N PRO A 215 6.77 17.47 26.69
CA PRO A 215 7.90 17.40 27.62
C PRO A 215 9.14 16.74 27.01
N LEU A 216 10.34 17.22 27.37
CA LEU A 216 11.61 16.59 26.99
C LEU A 216 11.64 15.11 27.38
N SER A 217 11.10 14.76 28.54
CA SER A 217 11.02 13.38 29.03
C SER A 217 10.08 12.48 28.22
N GLN A 218 9.23 13.01 27.34
CA GLN A 218 8.35 12.22 26.48
C GLN A 218 9.05 11.72 25.22
N TYR A 219 10.16 12.36 24.81
CA TYR A 219 10.95 11.86 23.68
C TYR A 219 11.58 10.52 24.03
N GLU A 220 11.40 9.52 23.17
CA GLU A 220 11.94 8.18 23.38
C GLU A 220 13.46 8.22 23.53
N TYR A 221 14.13 9.06 22.74
CA TYR A 221 15.57 9.28 22.85
C TYR A 221 16.00 9.68 24.27
N VAL A 222 15.26 10.59 24.92
CA VAL A 222 15.54 11.03 26.29
C VAL A 222 15.32 9.88 27.26
N ARG A 223 14.22 9.13 27.12
CA ARG A 223 13.92 7.97 27.98
C ARG A 223 14.96 6.87 27.85
N GLU A 224 15.36 6.54 26.62
CA GLU A 224 16.39 5.55 26.31
C GLU A 224 17.71 5.90 27.00
N TYR A 225 18.09 7.17 26.96
CA TYR A 225 19.34 7.63 27.55
C TYR A 225 19.30 7.60 29.09
N VAL A 226 18.18 7.97 29.71
CA VAL A 226 17.98 7.84 31.17
C VAL A 226 18.01 6.37 31.62
N CYS A 227 17.60 5.44 30.76
CA CYS A 227 17.60 4.01 31.08
C CYS A 227 18.98 3.33 30.98
N GLN A 228 20.01 4.03 30.51
CA GLN A 228 21.36 3.48 30.47
C GLN A 228 21.91 3.28 31.89
N ASP A 229 22.88 2.36 32.05
CA ASP A 229 23.44 2.03 33.36
C ASP A 229 24.45 3.09 33.86
N GLU A 230 25.07 3.83 32.94
CA GLU A 230 25.95 4.94 33.27
C GLU A 230 25.18 6.27 33.30
N ILE A 231 25.39 7.04 34.36
CA ILE A 231 24.81 8.39 34.46
C ILE A 231 25.66 9.35 33.63
N GLN A 232 25.27 9.52 32.37
CA GLN A 232 25.88 10.49 31.45
C GLN A 232 24.89 11.62 31.11
N PRO A 233 25.38 12.80 30.72
CA PRO A 233 24.50 13.88 30.28
C PRO A 233 23.92 13.57 28.89
N ILE A 234 22.59 13.58 28.77
CA ILE A 234 21.86 13.36 27.52
C ILE A 234 22.34 14.36 26.46
N PRO A 235 22.99 13.94 25.38
CA PRO A 235 23.59 14.86 24.43
C PRO A 235 22.54 15.37 23.43
N LEU A 236 22.49 16.68 23.26
CA LEU A 236 21.67 17.39 22.29
C LEU A 236 22.52 18.37 21.50
N ILE A 237 22.12 18.65 20.26
CA ILE A 237 22.76 19.65 19.40
C ILE A 237 21.75 20.75 19.11
N ILE A 238 22.18 22.00 19.18
CA ILE A 238 21.42 23.15 18.69
C ILE A 238 21.85 23.43 17.26
N VAL A 239 20.90 23.34 16.33
CA VAL A 239 21.07 23.61 14.89
C VAL A 239 20.21 24.80 14.47
N HIS A 240 20.65 25.56 13.47
CA HIS A 240 19.87 26.66 12.91
C HIS A 240 18.76 26.11 12.01
N ARG A 241 17.54 26.66 12.09
CA ARG A 241 16.37 26.21 11.30
C ARG A 241 16.65 26.15 9.79
N GLY A 242 17.47 27.06 9.28
CA GLY A 242 17.80 27.17 7.87
C GLY A 242 18.75 26.08 7.35
N THR A 243 19.35 25.27 8.22
CA THR A 243 20.15 24.10 7.80
C THR A 243 19.30 22.84 7.67
N ILE A 244 18.05 22.86 8.15
CA ILE A 244 17.12 21.75 8.07
C ILE A 244 16.40 21.86 6.73
N GLN A 245 16.64 20.89 5.86
CA GLN A 245 15.94 20.79 4.59
C GLN A 245 14.51 20.35 4.86
N VAL A 246 13.55 21.21 4.53
CA VAL A 246 12.13 20.86 4.54
C VAL A 246 11.69 20.92 3.09
N ASP A 247 11.13 19.83 2.58
CA ASP A 247 10.66 19.76 1.19
C ASP A 247 9.41 20.65 1.05
N ILE A 248 9.65 21.91 0.72
CA ILE A 248 8.61 22.93 0.49
C ILE A 248 8.01 22.75 -0.92
N GLU A 249 8.78 22.20 -1.87
CA GLU A 249 8.35 22.06 -3.25
C GLU A 249 7.41 20.87 -3.43
N ASN A 250 6.20 21.18 -3.88
CA ASN A 250 5.26 20.17 -4.31
C ASN A 250 5.67 19.68 -5.70
N VAL A 251 6.43 18.58 -5.76
CA VAL A 251 6.82 17.92 -7.04
C VAL A 251 5.60 17.64 -7.94
N TYR A 252 4.41 17.53 -7.34
CA TYR A 252 3.13 17.32 -8.06
C TYR A 252 2.52 18.59 -8.67
N GLU A 253 2.98 19.80 -8.29
CA GLU A 253 2.40 21.08 -8.74
C GLU A 253 2.72 21.41 -10.20
N HIS A 254 3.83 20.88 -10.72
CA HIS A 254 4.26 21.04 -12.11
C HIS A 254 3.67 19.98 -13.05
N ILE A 255 2.93 19.01 -12.51
CA ILE A 255 2.13 18.10 -13.34
C ILE A 255 0.86 18.86 -13.68
N GLU A 256 0.95 19.65 -14.75
CA GLU A 256 -0.22 20.27 -15.37
C GLU A 256 -1.39 19.29 -15.41
N ASP A 257 -2.55 19.73 -14.90
CA ASP A 257 -3.82 18.98 -14.83
C ASP A 257 -4.44 18.75 -16.24
N PHE A 258 -3.60 18.73 -17.28
CA PHE A 258 -3.93 18.51 -18.67
C PHE A 258 -3.88 17.01 -19.01
N GLY A 259 -4.70 16.20 -18.32
CA GLY A 259 -4.72 14.75 -18.57
C GLY A 259 -5.97 13.97 -18.18
N LEU A 260 -6.86 14.52 -17.34
CA LEU A 260 -8.09 13.83 -16.94
C LEU A 260 -9.35 14.64 -17.28
N LYS A 261 -9.30 15.44 -18.34
CA LYS A 261 -10.51 15.92 -19.02
C LYS A 261 -11.32 14.70 -19.47
N THR A 262 -12.30 14.33 -18.65
CA THR A 262 -13.39 13.44 -19.02
C THR A 262 -12.90 12.15 -19.69
N LEU A 263 -12.23 11.26 -18.95
CA LEU A 263 -12.50 9.85 -19.22
C LEU A 263 -13.98 9.66 -18.89
N ARG A 264 -14.84 9.91 -19.89
CA ARG A 264 -16.26 9.62 -19.84
C ARG A 264 -16.35 8.23 -19.23
N SER A 265 -16.92 8.12 -18.04
CA SER A 265 -17.28 6.88 -17.35
C SER A 265 -18.06 5.99 -18.31
N SER A 266 -17.34 5.27 -19.16
CA SER A 266 -17.88 4.57 -20.32
C SER A 266 -17.63 3.10 -20.26
N PHE A 267 -17.77 2.53 -19.08
CA PHE A 267 -17.71 1.10 -18.92
C PHE A 267 -18.84 0.62 -18.04
N SER A 268 -19.51 -0.41 -18.55
CA SER A 268 -20.54 -1.16 -17.88
C SER A 268 -19.90 -1.83 -16.67
N THR A 269 -20.30 -1.41 -15.47
CA THR A 269 -20.33 -2.35 -14.35
C THR A 269 -21.19 -3.55 -14.78
N MET A 270 -20.97 -4.74 -14.20
CA MET A 270 -21.81 -5.93 -14.50
C MET A 270 -23.31 -5.70 -14.22
N THR A 271 -23.64 -4.56 -13.64
CA THR A 271 -24.94 -3.92 -13.58
C THR A 271 -25.19 -3.03 -14.82
N LEU A 272 -26.12 -3.47 -15.65
CA LEU A 272 -26.50 -2.87 -16.94
C LEU A 272 -26.75 -1.33 -16.94
N THR A 273 -26.29 -0.72 -18.04
CA THR A 273 -26.66 0.52 -18.75
C THR A 273 -26.61 1.90 -18.05
N LYS A 274 -25.86 2.83 -18.70
CA LYS A 274 -25.71 4.26 -18.39
C LYS A 274 -26.98 5.11 -18.39
N SER A 275 -28.12 4.54 -18.77
CA SER A 275 -29.41 5.23 -18.73
C SER A 275 -30.09 4.78 -17.46
N ARG A 276 -30.04 5.61 -16.38
CA ARG A 276 -30.64 5.34 -15.06
C ARG A 276 -31.81 4.36 -15.17
N PRO A 277 -31.59 3.04 -15.00
CA PRO A 277 -32.71 2.14 -14.86
C PRO A 277 -33.36 2.51 -13.53
N ASN A 278 -34.66 2.22 -13.40
CA ASN A 278 -35.36 2.36 -12.12
C ASN A 278 -34.66 1.47 -11.09
N LEU A 279 -33.74 2.05 -10.31
CA LEU A 279 -33.06 1.36 -9.23
C LEU A 279 -34.13 1.01 -8.20
N ILE A 280 -34.26 -0.28 -7.92
CA ILE A 280 -35.12 -0.79 -6.85
C ILE A 280 -34.26 -1.11 -5.63
N SER A 281 -34.82 -0.96 -4.43
CA SER A 281 -34.14 -1.37 -3.21
C SER A 281 -34.06 -2.89 -3.15
N SER A 282 -32.93 -3.45 -2.70
CA SER A 282 -32.85 -4.90 -2.44
C SER A 282 -33.87 -5.35 -1.39
N TRP A 283 -34.28 -4.45 -0.49
CA TRP A 283 -35.29 -4.73 0.53
C TRP A 283 -36.69 -4.99 -0.03
N THR A 284 -36.98 -4.56 -1.26
CA THR A 284 -38.27 -4.86 -1.92
C THR A 284 -38.26 -6.18 -2.68
N VAL A 285 -37.10 -6.84 -2.77
CA VAL A 285 -36.95 -8.11 -3.51
C VAL A 285 -37.18 -9.28 -2.55
N GLU A 286 -38.39 -9.81 -2.56
CA GLU A 286 -38.79 -10.94 -1.70
C GLU A 286 -38.45 -12.33 -2.26
N HIS A 287 -37.82 -12.39 -3.42
CA HIS A 287 -37.37 -13.65 -4.03
C HIS A 287 -36.19 -14.25 -3.25
N LEU A 288 -36.11 -15.59 -3.26
CA LEU A 288 -34.93 -16.31 -2.77
C LEU A 288 -33.72 -15.99 -3.64
N PHE A 289 -32.54 -15.92 -3.03
CA PHE A 289 -31.30 -15.74 -3.77
C PHE A 289 -30.95 -17.00 -4.54
N SER A 290 -30.72 -16.85 -5.83
CA SER A 290 -30.29 -17.95 -6.70
C SER A 290 -29.25 -17.46 -7.70
N PHE A 291 -28.36 -18.36 -8.10
CA PHE A 291 -27.46 -18.13 -9.23
C PHE A 291 -27.34 -19.41 -10.05
N ARG A 292 -26.98 -19.26 -11.33
CA ARG A 292 -26.78 -20.37 -12.25
C ARG A 292 -25.30 -20.69 -12.39
N VAL A 293 -24.94 -21.95 -12.19
CA VAL A 293 -23.64 -22.49 -12.62
C VAL A 293 -23.78 -22.82 -14.11
N GLY A 294 -23.20 -21.98 -14.98
CA GLY A 294 -23.31 -22.15 -16.44
C GLY A 294 -22.35 -23.22 -16.96
N THR A 295 -21.06 -22.89 -17.03
CA THR A 295 -20.01 -23.79 -17.54
C THR A 295 -18.83 -23.87 -16.59
N ILE A 296 -18.17 -25.02 -16.58
CA ILE A 296 -16.87 -25.23 -15.93
C ILE A 296 -15.88 -25.58 -17.04
N SER A 297 -14.68 -25.02 -17.00
CA SER A 297 -13.68 -25.24 -18.05
C SER A 297 -12.25 -25.29 -17.53
N LYS A 298 -11.39 -25.92 -18.33
CA LYS A 298 -9.93 -26.05 -18.10
C LYS A 298 -9.59 -26.72 -16.76
N MET A 299 -10.36 -27.74 -16.38
CA MET A 299 -10.08 -28.51 -15.18
C MET A 299 -9.01 -29.56 -15.46
N ASN A 300 -7.98 -29.59 -14.63
CA ASN A 300 -6.92 -30.60 -14.70
C ASN A 300 -7.27 -31.73 -13.72
N LEU A 301 -7.88 -32.81 -14.23
CA LEU A 301 -8.20 -34.01 -13.44
C LEU A 301 -7.23 -35.14 -13.78
N ASP A 302 -6.91 -35.98 -12.80
CA ASP A 302 -5.96 -37.10 -12.96
C ASP A 302 -6.57 -38.30 -13.70
N SER A 303 -7.90 -38.41 -13.72
CA SER A 303 -8.62 -39.51 -14.39
C SER A 303 -9.74 -38.99 -15.28
N GLU A 304 -9.88 -39.56 -16.48
CA GLU A 304 -10.99 -39.26 -17.41
C GLU A 304 -12.37 -39.66 -16.84
N ASP A 305 -12.40 -40.58 -15.87
CA ASP A 305 -13.61 -41.03 -15.18
C ASP A 305 -13.97 -40.20 -13.94
N SER A 306 -13.15 -39.19 -13.58
CA SER A 306 -13.39 -38.33 -12.43
C SER A 306 -14.61 -37.44 -12.65
N GLU A 307 -15.49 -37.39 -11.64
CA GLU A 307 -16.66 -36.52 -11.62
C GLU A 307 -16.36 -35.27 -10.78
N VAL A 308 -16.95 -34.13 -11.13
CA VAL A 308 -16.78 -32.88 -10.38
C VAL A 308 -18.09 -32.47 -9.71
N VAL A 309 -18.00 -31.88 -8.53
CA VAL A 309 -19.13 -31.24 -7.84
C VAL A 309 -18.76 -29.82 -7.47
N VAL A 310 -19.64 -28.87 -7.77
CA VAL A 310 -19.53 -27.49 -7.31
C VAL A 310 -20.33 -27.34 -6.04
N GLU A 311 -19.69 -26.84 -4.99
CA GLU A 311 -20.30 -26.45 -3.73
C GLU A 311 -20.30 -24.93 -3.61
N ALA A 312 -21.41 -24.36 -3.18
CA ALA A 312 -21.56 -22.93 -2.99
C ALA A 312 -22.21 -22.61 -1.65
N GLY A 313 -21.68 -21.60 -0.96
CA GLY A 313 -22.21 -21.09 0.31
C GLY A 313 -22.27 -19.57 0.33
N LEU A 314 -23.18 -19.04 1.13
CA LEU A 314 -23.29 -17.61 1.41
C LEU A 314 -22.73 -17.32 2.80
N TYR A 315 -21.74 -16.44 2.87
CA TYR A 315 -21.01 -16.14 4.10
C TYR A 315 -21.01 -14.65 4.42
N HIS A 316 -21.10 -14.34 5.72
CA HIS A 316 -20.81 -13.02 6.26
C HIS A 316 -19.62 -13.12 7.21
N GLY A 317 -18.44 -12.72 6.74
CA GLY A 317 -17.18 -13.08 7.39
C GLY A 317 -16.95 -14.59 7.29
N ASN A 318 -16.75 -15.27 8.42
CA ASN A 318 -16.63 -16.74 8.47
C ASN A 318 -17.96 -17.45 8.80
N HIS A 319 -19.05 -16.71 8.97
CA HIS A 319 -20.33 -17.29 9.38
C HIS A 319 -21.20 -17.59 8.15
N PRO A 320 -21.61 -18.86 7.93
CA PRO A 320 -22.57 -19.19 6.88
C PRO A 320 -23.94 -18.59 7.23
N LEU A 321 -24.61 -18.02 6.23
CA LEU A 321 -25.97 -17.46 6.38
C LEU A 321 -27.05 -18.54 6.27
N CYS A 322 -26.73 -19.66 5.62
CA CYS A 322 -27.59 -20.82 5.42
C CYS A 322 -26.74 -22.02 4.97
N ASP A 323 -27.35 -23.20 4.90
CA ASP A 323 -26.69 -24.43 4.44
C ASP A 323 -26.13 -24.27 3.02
N THR A 324 -24.97 -24.89 2.77
CA THR A 324 -24.35 -24.92 1.44
C THR A 324 -25.21 -25.68 0.43
N LYS A 325 -25.04 -25.34 -0.84
CA LYS A 325 -25.72 -25.96 -1.99
C LYS A 325 -24.68 -26.61 -2.88
N HIS A 326 -25.06 -27.73 -3.48
CA HIS A 326 -24.18 -28.46 -4.39
C HIS A 326 -24.88 -28.72 -5.72
N THR A 327 -24.11 -28.73 -6.80
CA THR A 327 -24.58 -29.26 -8.08
C THR A 327 -24.67 -30.79 -8.02
N PRO A 328 -25.39 -31.42 -8.95
CA PRO A 328 -25.19 -32.83 -9.27
C PRO A 328 -23.73 -33.12 -9.64
N LYS A 329 -23.38 -34.40 -9.69
CA LYS A 329 -22.07 -34.83 -10.23
C LYS A 329 -21.99 -34.48 -11.71
N ILE A 330 -20.93 -33.80 -12.09
CA ILE A 330 -20.69 -33.30 -13.44
C ILE A 330 -19.58 -34.14 -14.06
N GLN A 331 -19.89 -34.80 -15.18
CA GLN A 331 -18.87 -35.45 -15.99
C GLN A 331 -18.20 -34.40 -16.88
N LEU A 332 -16.86 -34.39 -16.90
CA LEU A 332 -16.11 -33.51 -17.78
C LEU A 332 -15.79 -34.19 -19.10
N ASN A 333 -15.77 -33.41 -20.18
CA ASN A 333 -15.24 -33.79 -21.49
C ASN A 333 -14.01 -32.93 -21.76
N ASP A 334 -12.81 -33.52 -21.75
CA ASP A 334 -11.53 -32.80 -21.98
C ASP A 334 -11.35 -31.58 -21.05
N GLY A 335 -11.74 -31.73 -19.78
CA GLY A 335 -11.64 -30.67 -18.77
C GLY A 335 -12.79 -29.64 -18.77
N ASP A 336 -13.75 -29.75 -19.69
CA ASP A 336 -14.87 -28.82 -19.87
C ASP A 336 -16.25 -29.49 -19.65
N ALA A 337 -17.21 -28.75 -19.11
CA ALA A 337 -18.60 -29.20 -18.99
C ALA A 337 -19.61 -28.04 -18.98
N VAL A 338 -20.76 -28.27 -19.61
CA VAL A 338 -21.95 -27.42 -19.50
C VAL A 338 -22.83 -27.98 -18.38
N VAL A 339 -23.11 -27.16 -17.38
CA VAL A 339 -23.80 -27.57 -16.15
C VAL A 339 -25.24 -27.06 -16.16
N ASP A 340 -25.43 -25.76 -16.45
CA ASP A 340 -26.72 -25.06 -16.47
C ASP A 340 -27.65 -25.35 -15.27
N GLU A 341 -27.08 -25.40 -14.07
CA GLU A 341 -27.79 -25.73 -12.82
C GLU A 341 -28.05 -24.47 -11.97
N ASP A 342 -29.29 -24.30 -11.50
CA ASP A 342 -29.70 -23.18 -10.63
C ASP A 342 -29.57 -23.55 -9.14
N LEU A 343 -28.61 -22.94 -8.44
CA LEU A 343 -28.44 -23.10 -7.00
C LEU A 343 -29.24 -22.02 -6.26
N THR A 344 -30.31 -22.44 -5.58
CA THR A 344 -31.21 -21.55 -4.81
C THR A 344 -30.99 -21.71 -3.31
N PHE A 345 -30.71 -20.61 -2.61
CA PHE A 345 -30.49 -20.57 -1.17
C PHE A 345 -31.78 -20.22 -0.42
N PRO A 346 -32.02 -20.77 0.78
CA PRO A 346 -33.20 -20.50 1.59
C PRO A 346 -33.13 -19.14 2.31
N ILE A 347 -32.63 -18.10 1.61
CA ILE A 347 -32.56 -16.72 2.10
C ILE A 347 -33.12 -15.78 1.02
N LYS A 348 -34.02 -14.88 1.43
CA LYS A 348 -34.56 -13.83 0.54
C LYS A 348 -33.50 -12.77 0.27
N VAL A 349 -33.49 -12.19 -0.93
CA VAL A 349 -32.58 -11.10 -1.31
C VAL A 349 -32.66 -9.91 -0.33
N CYS A 350 -33.86 -9.55 0.12
CA CYS A 350 -34.07 -8.49 1.10
C CYS A 350 -33.38 -8.72 2.47
N ASN A 351 -33.07 -9.98 2.79
CA ASN A 351 -32.43 -10.37 4.05
C ASN A 351 -30.90 -10.56 3.92
N ILE A 352 -30.32 -10.37 2.73
CA ILE A 352 -28.88 -10.55 2.51
C ILE A 352 -28.11 -9.32 3.04
N PRO A 353 -27.18 -9.51 3.99
CA PRO A 353 -26.28 -8.44 4.42
C PRO A 353 -25.42 -7.91 3.27
N LYS A 354 -25.12 -6.61 3.28
CA LYS A 354 -24.28 -5.95 2.26
C LYS A 354 -22.92 -6.63 2.04
N SER A 355 -22.27 -7.07 3.10
CA SER A 355 -20.93 -7.68 3.06
C SER A 355 -20.95 -9.19 2.79
N THR A 356 -22.07 -9.73 2.28
CA THR A 356 -22.18 -11.16 1.98
C THR A 356 -21.29 -11.54 0.80
N ARG A 357 -20.60 -12.66 0.96
CA ARG A 357 -19.76 -13.31 -0.04
C ARG A 357 -20.45 -14.59 -0.51
N LEU A 358 -20.46 -14.79 -1.83
CA LEU A 358 -20.72 -16.09 -2.43
C LEU A 358 -19.38 -16.80 -2.55
N CYS A 359 -19.23 -17.90 -1.82
CA CYS A 359 -18.02 -18.70 -1.76
C CYS A 359 -18.28 -20.01 -2.46
N ILE A 360 -17.49 -20.31 -3.48
CA ILE A 360 -17.66 -21.47 -4.36
C ILE A 360 -16.41 -22.33 -4.25
N ALA A 361 -16.58 -23.62 -4.04
CA ALA A 361 -15.53 -24.62 -4.09
C ALA A 361 -15.86 -25.68 -5.15
N ILE A 362 -14.83 -26.19 -5.80
CA ILE A 362 -14.93 -27.23 -6.80
C ILE A 362 -14.21 -28.45 -6.28
N TYR A 363 -14.91 -29.58 -6.20
CA TYR A 363 -14.37 -30.84 -5.70
C TYR A 363 -14.31 -31.89 -6.80
N GLU A 364 -13.22 -32.64 -6.84
CA GLU A 364 -13.15 -33.91 -7.53
C GLU A 364 -13.81 -34.98 -6.67
N VAL A 365 -14.63 -35.82 -7.29
CA VAL A 365 -15.32 -36.93 -6.66
C VAL A 365 -14.75 -38.23 -7.23
N ASN A 366 -13.90 -38.87 -6.43
CA ASN A 366 -13.25 -40.12 -6.83
C ASN A 366 -14.07 -41.34 -6.38
N ARG A 367 -14.29 -42.28 -7.31
CA ARG A 367 -15.00 -43.55 -7.04
C ARG A 367 -14.11 -44.62 -6.41
N THR A 368 -12.79 -44.39 -6.29
CA THR A 368 -11.83 -45.43 -5.90
C THR A 368 -11.55 -45.45 -4.39
N THR A 369 -11.82 -46.60 -3.78
CA THR A 369 -11.50 -46.95 -2.38
C THR A 369 -10.00 -47.22 -2.21
N LYS A 370 -9.15 -46.20 -2.28
CA LYS A 370 -7.75 -46.32 -1.82
C LYS A 370 -7.50 -45.36 -0.67
N ALA A 371 -7.85 -45.84 0.51
CA ALA A 371 -7.39 -45.33 1.79
C ALA A 371 -5.85 -45.26 1.80
N VAL A 372 -5.30 -44.06 1.64
CA VAL A 372 -3.97 -43.77 2.18
C VAL A 372 -4.19 -43.26 3.60
N LYS A 373 -3.53 -43.93 4.54
CA LYS A 373 -3.79 -43.93 5.97
C LYS A 373 -3.79 -42.53 6.62
N SER A 374 -4.95 -42.08 7.08
CA SER A 374 -5.10 -41.28 8.29
C SER A 374 -6.39 -41.70 9.03
N ARG A 375 -6.39 -41.53 10.35
CA ARG A 375 -7.16 -42.26 11.38
C ARG A 375 -8.70 -42.34 11.20
N PRO A 376 -9.36 -43.35 11.80
CA PRO A 376 -10.81 -43.52 11.72
C PRO A 376 -11.52 -42.55 12.67
N GLN A 377 -12.41 -41.72 12.14
CA GLN A 377 -13.52 -41.14 12.90
C GLN A 377 -14.79 -41.97 12.69
N THR A 378 -15.55 -42.04 13.76
CA THR A 378 -16.67 -42.95 14.00
C THR A 378 -17.92 -42.59 13.19
N VAL A 379 -18.35 -43.54 12.35
CA VAL A 379 -19.73 -43.95 12.05
C VAL A 379 -20.76 -42.84 11.78
N SER A 380 -21.03 -42.58 10.50
CA SER A 380 -22.42 -42.48 10.03
C SER A 380 -22.54 -42.93 8.58
N SER A 381 -23.49 -43.81 8.33
CA SER A 381 -23.76 -44.49 7.06
C SER A 381 -24.37 -43.56 6.02
N LYS A 382 -23.56 -43.17 5.02
CA LYS A 382 -23.87 -42.86 3.61
C LYS A 382 -22.56 -43.06 2.83
N GLU A 383 -22.60 -43.53 1.59
CA GLU A 383 -21.41 -43.70 0.75
C GLU A 383 -20.53 -42.44 0.79
N GLU A 384 -19.44 -42.47 1.57
CA GLU A 384 -18.48 -41.36 1.67
C GLU A 384 -17.67 -41.32 0.38
N LEU A 385 -18.26 -40.69 -0.63
CA LEU A 385 -17.56 -40.21 -1.82
C LEU A 385 -16.44 -39.29 -1.36
N TYR A 386 -15.19 -39.70 -1.61
CA TYR A 386 -14.02 -38.90 -1.29
C TYR A 386 -14.03 -37.63 -2.13
N LYS A 387 -14.22 -36.47 -1.49
CA LYS A 387 -14.19 -35.15 -2.12
C LYS A 387 -12.80 -34.55 -1.97
N SER A 388 -12.08 -34.38 -3.07
CA SER A 388 -10.79 -33.70 -3.09
C SER A 388 -10.98 -32.26 -3.58
N PRO A 389 -10.60 -31.22 -2.83
CA PRO A 389 -10.75 -29.83 -3.27
C PRO A 389 -9.79 -29.53 -4.43
N ILE A 390 -10.33 -29.13 -5.59
CA ILE A 390 -9.55 -28.74 -6.78
C ILE A 390 -9.24 -27.25 -6.73
N GLY A 391 -10.23 -26.44 -6.38
CA GLY A 391 -10.11 -24.99 -6.41
C GLY A 391 -11.30 -24.29 -5.81
N TRP A 392 -11.14 -22.99 -5.58
CA TRP A 392 -12.16 -22.17 -4.97
C TRP A 392 -12.17 -20.76 -5.56
N VAL A 393 -13.32 -20.10 -5.47
CA VAL A 393 -13.47 -18.71 -5.86
C VAL A 393 -14.54 -18.05 -5.01
N ASN A 394 -14.24 -16.84 -4.56
CA ASN A 394 -15.22 -16.02 -3.85
C ASN A 394 -15.58 -14.81 -4.70
N THR A 395 -16.81 -14.35 -4.55
CA THR A 395 -17.27 -13.08 -5.11
C THR A 395 -18.21 -12.39 -4.13
N SER A 396 -18.10 -11.07 -4.00
CA SER A 396 -19.09 -10.32 -3.23
C SER A 396 -20.46 -10.38 -3.91
N VAL A 397 -21.54 -10.52 -3.14
CA VAL A 397 -22.91 -10.53 -3.68
C VAL A 397 -23.30 -9.12 -4.17
N TYR A 398 -22.86 -8.09 -3.46
CA TYR A 398 -22.98 -6.69 -3.87
C TYR A 398 -21.65 -6.18 -4.43
N ASP A 399 -21.70 -5.36 -5.47
CA ASP A 399 -20.52 -4.69 -6.02
C ASP A 399 -20.06 -3.48 -5.17
N TYR A 400 -18.96 -2.85 -5.58
CA TYR A 400 -18.39 -1.67 -4.90
C TYR A 400 -19.31 -0.44 -4.91
N ARG A 401 -20.36 -0.44 -5.74
CA ARG A 401 -21.39 0.60 -5.82
C ARG A 401 -22.65 0.23 -5.02
N ASN A 402 -22.60 -0.84 -4.23
CA ASN A 402 -23.71 -1.36 -3.44
C ASN A 402 -24.87 -1.91 -4.28
N GLN A 403 -24.59 -2.36 -5.50
CA GLN A 403 -25.58 -2.94 -6.39
C GLN A 403 -25.49 -4.46 -6.33
N LEU A 404 -26.65 -5.14 -6.28
CA LEU A 404 -26.70 -6.60 -6.36
C LEU A 404 -26.11 -7.02 -7.71
N LYS A 405 -25.09 -7.89 -7.69
CA LYS A 405 -24.50 -8.38 -8.94
C LYS A 405 -25.52 -9.22 -9.70
N GLY A 406 -25.59 -8.99 -11.00
CA GLY A 406 -26.43 -9.74 -11.92
C GLY A 406 -25.74 -9.92 -13.27
N GLY A 407 -26.41 -10.64 -14.18
CA GLY A 407 -25.83 -11.03 -15.46
C GLY A 407 -24.82 -12.16 -15.35
N SER A 408 -24.20 -12.51 -16.48
CA SER A 408 -23.22 -13.59 -16.56
C SER A 408 -21.81 -13.07 -16.27
N MET A 409 -21.05 -13.82 -15.47
CA MET A 409 -19.64 -13.52 -15.18
C MET A 409 -18.79 -14.79 -15.22
N THR A 410 -17.52 -14.64 -15.61
CA THR A 410 -16.52 -15.69 -15.54
C THR A 410 -15.68 -15.47 -14.28
N LEU A 411 -15.53 -16.52 -13.47
CA LEU A 411 -14.75 -16.52 -12.24
C LEU A 411 -13.59 -17.51 -12.40
N TYR A 412 -12.35 -17.02 -12.37
CA TYR A 412 -11.16 -17.85 -12.42
C TYR A 412 -10.81 -18.31 -11.00
N ALA A 413 -10.77 -19.62 -10.79
CA ALA A 413 -10.56 -20.23 -9.49
C ALA A 413 -9.10 -20.16 -9.04
N TRP A 414 -8.92 -20.05 -7.74
CA TRP A 414 -7.65 -20.26 -7.04
C TRP A 414 -7.45 -21.74 -6.80
N ASN A 415 -6.19 -22.17 -6.74
CA ASN A 415 -5.86 -23.56 -6.46
C ASN A 415 -6.33 -23.98 -5.06
N GLY A 416 -6.86 -25.20 -4.96
CA GLY A 416 -7.30 -25.83 -3.72
C GLY A 416 -6.20 -26.65 -3.03
N SER A 417 -5.15 -27.05 -3.76
CA SER A 417 -3.99 -27.75 -3.18
C SER A 417 -2.96 -26.76 -2.61
N GLU A 418 -2.43 -27.14 -1.44
CA GLU A 418 -1.56 -26.40 -0.51
C GLU A 418 -0.60 -25.38 -1.12
N ASP A 419 -0.66 -24.14 -0.61
CA ASP A 419 0.52 -23.26 -0.57
C ASP A 419 0.57 -22.30 0.64
N GLN A 420 -0.41 -22.30 1.57
CA GLN A 420 -0.35 -21.48 2.78
C GLN A 420 -1.04 -22.17 3.97
N CYS A 421 -0.26 -22.63 4.96
CA CYS A 421 -0.66 -23.03 6.31
C CYS A 421 -1.97 -23.83 6.47
N GLY A 422 -1.86 -25.17 6.45
CA GLY A 422 -2.94 -26.08 6.88
C GLY A 422 -3.90 -26.48 5.76
N GLU A 423 -4.63 -27.57 5.97
CA GLU A 423 -5.75 -27.98 5.12
C GLU A 423 -6.75 -26.82 5.05
N VAL A 424 -6.83 -26.13 3.92
CA VAL A 424 -7.81 -25.06 3.74
C VAL A 424 -9.19 -25.72 3.65
N GLU A 425 -9.97 -25.56 4.71
CA GLU A 425 -11.37 -26.00 4.73
C GLU A 425 -12.12 -25.28 3.59
N MET A 426 -12.69 -26.08 2.69
CA MET A 426 -13.45 -25.57 1.55
C MET A 426 -14.95 -25.67 1.83
N PRO A 427 -15.77 -24.71 1.34
CA PRO A 427 -15.36 -23.46 0.68
C PRO A 427 -14.56 -22.53 1.62
N ASN A 428 -13.67 -21.71 1.07
CA ASN A 428 -12.76 -20.84 1.82
C ASN A 428 -13.32 -19.40 1.96
N PRO A 429 -14.19 -19.08 2.94
CA PRO A 429 -14.84 -17.77 3.03
C PRO A 429 -13.91 -16.62 3.40
N LEU A 430 -12.77 -16.92 4.02
CA LEU A 430 -11.74 -15.95 4.37
C LEU A 430 -10.83 -15.60 3.19
N GLY A 431 -10.80 -16.43 2.15
CA GLY A 431 -10.07 -16.20 0.91
C GLY A 431 -10.50 -14.93 0.16
N THR A 432 -9.61 -14.46 -0.72
CA THR A 432 -9.84 -13.26 -1.54
C THR A 432 -11.11 -13.35 -2.39
N VAL A 433 -11.80 -12.23 -2.56
CA VAL A 433 -12.97 -12.09 -3.47
C VAL A 433 -12.56 -11.69 -4.90
N VAL A 434 -11.24 -11.56 -5.13
CA VAL A 434 -10.68 -11.25 -6.43
C VAL A 434 -10.55 -12.54 -7.22
N SER A 435 -11.04 -12.54 -8.46
CA SER A 435 -10.82 -13.64 -9.40
C SER A 435 -9.32 -13.82 -9.63
N ASN A 436 -8.86 -15.06 -9.77
CA ASN A 436 -7.46 -15.35 -10.09
C ASN A 436 -7.03 -14.59 -11.37
N PRO A 437 -5.99 -13.72 -11.32
CA PRO A 437 -5.67 -12.74 -12.37
C PRO A 437 -4.98 -13.31 -13.62
#